data_AF-A0A9P7JN68-F1
#
_entry.id   AF-A0A9P7JN68-F1
#
_cell.length_a   1.000
_cell.length_b   1.000
_cell.length_c   1.000
_cell.angle_alpha   90.00
_cell.angle_beta   90.00
_cell.angle_gamma   90.00
#
_symmetry.space_group_name_H-M   'P 1'
#
loop_
_entity.id
_entity.type
_entity.pdbx_description
1 polymer ?
#
loop_
_entity_poly.entity_id
_entity_poly.type
_entity_poly.pdbx_seq_one_letter_code
_entity_poly.pdbx_strand_id
1 'polypeptide(L)'
;EARIQEAITALREKKYTNVAMACRELGLTDFYHTVNWCFLGKTKPCVKAHMQQQLLNHTQENMLRNWIKWLGATGIPLSKRTIAPKIESLCGCKPS
;
A
#
# COMPACT_ATOMS: atom_id res chain seq x y z
N GLU A 1 0.67 -3.52 10.92
CA GLU A 1 0.40 -2.17 10.37
C GLU A 1 -0.95 -1.57 10.79
N ALA A 2 -2.06 -2.32 10.74
CA ALA A 2 -3.39 -1.80 11.11
C ALA A 2 -3.42 -1.12 12.50
N ARG A 3 -2.86 -1.77 13.52
CA ARG A 3 -2.74 -1.22 14.89
C ARG A 3 -1.89 0.06 14.98
N ILE A 4 -0.87 0.19 14.12
CA ILE A 4 -0.05 1.41 14.05
C ILE A 4 -0.86 2.57 13.45
N GLN A 5 -1.68 2.29 12.43
CA GLN A 5 -2.58 3.31 11.85
C GLN A 5 -3.68 3.71 12.83
N GLU A 6 -4.22 2.75 13.57
CA GLU A 6 -5.17 3.02 14.66
C GLU A 6 -4.55 3.93 15.73
N ALA A 7 -3.32 3.63 16.18
CA ALA A 7 -2.59 4.47 17.12
C ALA A 7 -2.38 5.90 16.59
N ILE A 8 -1.99 6.05 15.33
CA ILE A 8 -1.80 7.38 14.70
C ILE A 8 -3.13 8.13 14.60
N THR A 9 -4.21 7.43 14.27
CA THR A 9 -5.55 8.03 14.14
C THR A 9 -6.03 8.52 15.51
N ALA A 10 -5.92 7.69 16.55
CA ALA A 10 -6.27 8.06 17.91
C ALA A 10 -5.41 9.22 18.46
N LEU A 11 -4.12 9.29 18.10
CA LEU A 11 -3.25 10.42 18.43
C LEU A 11 -3.67 11.71 17.71
N ARG A 12 -4.08 11.63 16.44
CA ARG A 12 -4.60 12.78 15.68
C ARG A 12 -5.93 13.28 16.20
N GLU A 13 -6.78 12.37 16.65
CA GLU A 13 -8.07 12.65 17.32
C GLU A 13 -7.89 13.14 18.77
N LYS A 14 -6.65 13.28 19.26
CA LYS A 14 -6.32 13.67 20.64
C LYS A 14 -6.92 12.77 21.72
N LYS A 15 -7.20 11.50 21.39
CA LYS A 15 -7.68 10.49 22.35
C LYS A 15 -6.64 10.13 23.41
N TYR A 16 -5.36 10.25 23.07
CA TYR A 16 -4.23 10.05 23.97
C TYR A 16 -3.35 11.30 23.99
N THR A 17 -2.83 11.64 25.18
CA THR A 17 -2.02 12.84 25.39
C THR A 17 -0.66 12.77 24.69
N ASN A 18 -0.09 11.57 24.60
CA ASN A 18 1.27 11.34 24.13
C ASN A 18 1.42 9.95 23.50
N VAL A 19 2.40 9.82 22.60
CA VAL A 19 2.67 8.59 21.83
C VAL A 19 2.94 7.40 22.76
N ALA A 20 3.65 7.64 23.87
CA ALA A 20 3.96 6.60 24.84
C ALA A 20 2.70 6.00 25.49
N MET A 21 1.69 6.81 25.79
CA MET A 21 0.41 6.34 26.33
C MET A 21 -0.36 5.54 25.27
N ALA A 22 -0.45 6.05 24.04
CA ALA A 22 -1.08 5.33 22.94
C ALA A 22 -0.43 3.95 22.69
N CYS A 23 0.91 3.88 22.74
CA CYS A 23 1.62 2.61 22.57
C CYS A 23 1.40 1.63 23.72
N ARG A 24 1.28 2.10 24.98
CA ARG A 24 0.99 1.22 26.12
C ARG A 24 -0.43 0.65 26.04
N GLU A 25 -1.42 1.52 25.82
CA GLU A 25 -2.84 1.15 25.73
C GLU A 25 -3.10 0.20 24.57
N LEU A 26 -2.42 0.39 23.44
CA LEU A 26 -2.57 -0.44 22.25
C LEU A 26 -1.58 -1.62 22.20
N GLY A 27 -0.77 -1.86 23.24
CA GLY A 27 0.20 -2.97 23.28
C GLY A 27 1.28 -2.91 22.17
N LEU A 28 1.70 -1.70 21.81
CA LEU A 28 2.69 -1.39 20.77
C LEU A 28 3.99 -0.80 21.37
N THR A 29 4.33 -1.15 22.60
CA THR A 29 5.48 -0.58 23.34
C THR A 29 6.79 -0.75 22.57
N ASP A 30 7.01 -1.93 21.98
CA ASP A 30 8.20 -2.25 21.18
C ASP A 30 8.26 -1.46 19.85
N PHE A 31 7.12 -0.92 19.40
CA PHE A 31 6.98 -0.18 18.14
C PHE A 31 6.89 1.34 18.35
N TYR A 32 7.29 1.84 19.52
CA TYR A 32 7.23 3.26 19.87
C TYR A 32 7.85 4.17 18.80
N HIS A 33 9.07 3.85 18.36
CA HIS A 33 9.77 4.65 17.36
C HIS A 33 9.03 4.68 16.02
N THR A 34 8.47 3.54 15.61
CA THR A 34 7.68 3.42 14.38
C THR A 34 6.42 4.27 14.44
N VAL A 35 5.67 4.22 15.55
CA VAL A 35 4.46 5.03 15.73
C VAL A 35 4.81 6.52 15.74
N ASN A 36 5.88 6.91 16.44
CA ASN A 36 6.32 8.30 16.52
C ASN A 36 6.75 8.84 15.14
N TRP A 37 7.55 8.09 14.38
CA TRP A 37 7.99 8.52 13.04
C TRP A 37 6.83 8.62 12.04
N CYS A 38 5.88 7.70 12.11
CA CYS A 38 4.67 7.78 11.30
C CYS A 38 3.75 8.95 11.71
N PHE A 39 3.63 9.24 13.00
CA PHE A 39 2.88 10.39 13.50
C PHE A 39 3.50 11.72 13.05
N LEU A 40 4.83 11.84 13.12
CA LEU A 40 5.60 12.98 12.63
C LEU A 40 5.66 13.07 11.09
N GLY A 41 5.10 12.10 10.36
CA GLY A 41 5.09 12.07 8.90
C GLY A 41 6.45 11.76 8.25
N LYS A 42 7.46 11.35 9.04
CA LYS A 42 8.79 10.97 8.53
C LYS A 42 8.78 9.62 7.82
N THR A 43 7.89 8.72 8.25
CA THR A 43 7.71 7.40 7.65
C THR A 43 6.28 7.25 7.15
N LYS A 44 6.11 6.76 5.92
CA LYS A 44 4.80 6.42 5.38
C LYS A 44 4.50 4.94 5.65
N PRO A 45 3.21 4.57 5.81
CA PRO A 45 2.81 3.17 5.87
C PRO A 45 3.28 2.43 4.62
N CYS A 46 3.67 1.15 4.74
CA CYS A 46 4.22 0.38 3.62
C CYS A 46 3.28 0.40 2.41
N VAL A 47 1.98 0.26 2.64
CA VAL A 47 0.95 0.34 1.59
C VAL A 47 1.03 1.64 0.79
N LYS A 48 1.17 2.80 1.47
CA LYS A 48 1.28 4.09 0.78
C LYS A 48 2.64 4.28 0.10
N ALA A 49 3.71 3.78 0.70
CA ALA A 49 5.03 3.80 0.07
C ALA A 49 5.04 2.95 -1.21
N HIS A 50 4.42 1.78 -1.16
CA HIS A 50 4.29 0.89 -2.31
C HIS A 50 3.46 1.52 -3.42
N MET A 51 2.33 2.17 -3.09
CA MET A 51 1.53 2.92 -4.08
C MET A 51 2.35 4.01 -4.80
N GLN A 52 3.32 4.65 -4.13
CA GLN A 52 4.19 5.64 -4.80
C GLN A 52 5.24 5.00 -5.72
N GLN A 53 5.56 3.72 -5.51
CA GLN A 53 6.46 2.95 -6.36
C GLN A 53 5.72 2.23 -7.49
N GLN A 54 4.39 2.23 -7.49
CA GLN A 54 3.61 1.60 -8.54
C GLN A 54 3.75 2.38 -9.84
N LEU A 55 4.10 1.66 -10.91
CA LEU A 55 4.20 2.21 -12.26
C LEU A 55 2.83 2.58 -12.83
N LEU A 56 1.79 1.84 -12.42
CA LEU A 56 0.42 2.00 -12.88
C LEU A 56 -0.34 2.92 -11.92
N ASN A 57 -1.09 3.87 -12.47
CA ASN A 57 -2.12 4.57 -11.71
C ASN A 57 -3.34 3.65 -11.48
N HIS A 58 -4.22 4.04 -10.56
CA HIS A 58 -5.38 3.24 -10.18
C HIS A 58 -6.27 2.83 -11.37
N THR A 59 -6.44 3.70 -12.36
CA THR A 59 -7.22 3.42 -13.56
C THR A 59 -6.54 2.37 -14.44
N GLN A 60 -5.23 2.49 -14.66
CA GLN A 60 -4.45 1.53 -15.45
C GLN A 60 -4.40 0.16 -14.75
N GLU A 61 -4.30 0.12 -13.42
CA GLU A 61 -4.41 -1.14 -12.65
C GLU A 61 -5.77 -1.81 -12.83
N ASN A 62 -6.87 -1.04 -12.80
CA ASN A 62 -8.20 -1.58 -13.02
C ASN A 62 -8.38 -2.12 -14.44
N MET A 63 -7.82 -1.43 -15.44
CA MET A 63 -7.80 -1.93 -16.82
C MET A 63 -7.00 -3.25 -16.92
N LEU A 64 -5.82 -3.31 -16.31
CA LEU A 64 -4.99 -4.51 -16.28
C LEU A 64 -5.69 -5.67 -15.56
N ARG A 65 -6.36 -5.39 -14.44
CA ARG A 65 -7.15 -6.39 -13.69
C ARG A 65 -8.26 -6.98 -14.56
N ASN A 66 -9.00 -6.14 -15.29
CA ASN A 66 -10.07 -6.61 -16.18
C ASN A 66 -9.51 -7.45 -17.33
N TRP A 67 -8.36 -7.04 -17.88
CA TRP A 67 -7.65 -7.82 -18.90
C TRP A 67 -7.23 -9.20 -18.39
N ILE A 68 -6.64 -9.27 -17.20
CA ILE A 68 -6.24 -10.54 -16.56
C ILE A 68 -7.45 -11.45 -16.32
N LYS A 69 -8.57 -10.90 -15.85
CA LYS A 69 -9.82 -11.66 -15.68
C LYS A 69 -10.32 -12.22 -17.01
N TRP A 70 -10.28 -11.41 -18.07
CA TRP A 70 -10.65 -11.85 -19.41
C TRP A 70 -9.74 -12.96 -19.92
N LEU A 71 -8.42 -12.83 -19.76
CA LEU A 71 -7.45 -13.87 -20.14
C LEU A 71 -7.77 -15.21 -19.44
N GLY A 72 -8.02 -15.18 -18.13
CA GLY A 72 -8.41 -16.37 -17.37
C GLY A 72 -9.73 -16.98 -17.85
N ALA A 73 -10.74 -16.14 -18.13
CA ALA A 73 -12.03 -16.60 -18.66
C ALA A 73 -11.91 -17.25 -20.05
N THR A 74 -10.97 -16.78 -20.87
CA THR A 74 -10.69 -17.34 -22.20
C THR A 74 -9.77 -18.57 -22.19
N GLY A 75 -9.31 -19.01 -21.02
CA GLY A 75 -8.37 -20.13 -20.90
C GLY A 75 -6.93 -19.81 -21.31
N ILE A 76 -6.59 -18.52 -21.45
CA ILE A 76 -5.23 -18.11 -21.79
C ILE A 76 -4.39 -18.09 -20.50
N PRO A 77 -3.24 -18.78 -20.47
CA PRO A 77 -2.40 -18.82 -19.28
C PRO A 77 -1.85 -17.43 -18.93
N LEU A 78 -1.98 -17.09 -17.65
CA LEU A 78 -1.47 -15.87 -17.05
C LEU A 78 0.04 -16.02 -16.83
N SER A 79 0.82 -15.55 -17.79
CA SER A 79 2.29 -15.51 -17.72
C SER A 79 2.80 -14.10 -17.92
N LYS A 80 4.04 -13.82 -17.49
CA LYS A 80 4.69 -12.52 -17.77
C LYS A 80 4.67 -12.20 -19.27
N ARG A 81 4.83 -13.20 -20.13
CA ARG A 81 4.79 -13.04 -21.60
C ARG A 81 3.41 -12.61 -22.11
N THR A 82 2.34 -13.13 -21.52
CA THR A 82 0.95 -12.81 -21.91
C THR A 82 0.54 -11.42 -21.42
N ILE A 83 1.04 -11.01 -20.25
CA ILE A 83 0.61 -9.79 -19.57
C ILE A 83 1.49 -8.59 -19.95
N ALA A 84 2.80 -8.78 -20.13
CA ALA A 84 3.77 -7.71 -20.40
C ALA A 84 3.41 -6.81 -21.59
N PRO A 85 2.89 -7.31 -22.74
CA PRO A 85 2.49 -6.43 -23.85
C PRO A 85 1.39 -5.45 -23.46
N LYS A 86 0.44 -5.88 -22.62
CA LYS A 86 -0.63 -5.00 -22.14
C LYS A 86 -0.09 -3.96 -21.15
N ILE A 87 0.86 -4.34 -20.29
CA ILE A 87 1.50 -3.41 -19.37
C ILE A 87 2.36 -2.39 -20.13
N GLU A 88 3.13 -2.82 -21.13
CA GLU A 88 3.90 -1.93 -22.03
C GLU A 88 2.98 -0.92 -22.73
N SER A 89 1.85 -1.39 -23.27
CA SER A 89 0.84 -0.53 -23.88
C SER A 89 0.21 0.48 -22.91
N LEU A 90 0.08 0.14 -21.62
CA LEU A 90 -0.51 1.02 -20.61
C LEU A 90 0.51 2.02 -20.04
N CYS A 91 1.77 1.61 -19.87
CA CYS A 91 2.82 2.39 -19.21
C CYS A 91 3.76 3.14 -20.16
N GLY A 92 3.79 2.75 -21.44
CA GLY A 92 4.79 3.25 -22.41
C GLY A 92 6.22 2.76 -22.16
N CYS A 93 6.41 1.86 -21.19
CA CYS A 93 7.71 1.29 -20.85
C CYS A 93 7.58 -0.19 -20.51
N LYS A 94 8.67 -0.93 -20.73
CA LYS A 94 8.75 -2.35 -20.41
C LYS A 94 8.84 -2.56 -18.89
N PRO A 95 7.89 -3.30 -18.28
CA PRO A 95 8.00 -3.63 -16.87
C PRO A 95 9.20 -4.55 -16.66
N SER A 96 10.16 -4.10 -15.84
CA SER A 96 11.36 -4.86 -15.45
C SER A 96 10.98 -6.12 -14.69
#